data_AF-A0AAU5LMP2-F1
#
_entry.id   AF-A0AAU5LMP2-F1
#
_cell.length_a   1.000
_cell.length_b   1.000
_cell.length_c   1.000
_cell.angle_alpha   90.00
_cell.angle_beta   90.00
_cell.angle_gamma   90.00
#
_symmetry.space_group_name_H-M   'P 1'
#
loop_
_entity.id
_entity.type
_entity.pdbx_description
1 polymer ?
#
loop_
_entity_poly.entity_id
_entity_poly.type
_entity_poly.pdbx_seq_one_letter_code
_entity_poly.pdbx_strand_id
1 'polypeptide(L)' 'MHKRLSASRFVTLEGSRTHGVFGDPEAGCANAVVLKYLADGKLPTPNITCQKS' A
#
# COMPACT_ATOMS: atom_id res chain seq x y z
N MET A 1 -4.28 6.95 12.54
CA MET A 1 -4.98 7.79 11.54
C MET A 1 -5.99 7.02 10.68
N HIS A 2 -5.65 5.90 10.02
CA HIS A 2 -6.60 5.24 9.10
C HIS A 2 -7.96 4.85 9.70
N LYS A 3 -8.04 4.49 11.00
CA LYS A 3 -9.32 4.16 11.67
C LYS A 3 -10.34 5.31 11.66
N ARG A 4 -9.87 6.55 11.47
CA ARG A 4 -10.70 7.75 11.33
C ARG A 4 -10.98 8.11 9.86
N LEU A 5 -10.34 7.39 8.92
CA LEU A 5 -10.47 7.51 7.47
C LEU A 5 -11.16 6.24 6.95
N SER A 6 -12.48 6.15 7.16
CA SER A 6 -13.27 4.97 6.79
C SER A 6 -13.18 4.61 5.29
N ALA A 7 -12.93 5.61 4.45
CA ALA A 7 -12.68 5.48 3.02
C ALA A 7 -11.18 5.30 2.67
N SER A 8 -10.40 4.67 3.56
CA SER A 8 -8.99 4.34 3.30
C SER A 8 -8.69 2.89 3.62
N ARG A 9 -7.61 2.37 3.04
CA ARG A 9 -7.09 1.02 3.31
C ARG A 9 -5.60 1.09 3.59
N PHE A 10 -5.15 0.22 4.48
CA PHE A 10 -3.76 0.15 4.84
C PHE A 10 -3.03 -0.86 3.95
N VAL A 11 -1.90 -0.42 3.41
CA VAL A 11 -0.99 -1.26 2.64
C VAL A 11 0.34 -1.24 3.39
N THR A 12 0.70 -2.38 3.96
CA THR A 12 1.93 -2.58 4.73
C THR A 12 2.97 -3.22 3.82
N LEU A 13 4.20 -2.70 3.82
CA LEU A 13 5.36 -3.44 3.33
C LEU A 13 6.09 -4.02 4.54
N GLU A 14 6.05 -5.33 4.70
CA GLU A 14 6.71 -6.01 5.80
C GLU A 14 8.24 -6.03 5.61
N GLY A 15 8.98 -5.95 6.71
CA GLY A 15 10.45 -5.95 6.69
C GLY A 15 11.09 -4.67 6.14
N SER A 16 10.31 -3.62 5.85
CA SER A 16 10.88 -2.32 5.48
C SER A 16 11.51 -1.60 6.69
N ARG A 17 12.68 -1.02 6.47
CA ARG A 17 13.42 -0.20 7.44
C ARG A 17 13.46 1.29 7.04
N THR A 18 12.76 1.67 5.97
CA THR A 18 12.75 3.02 5.41
C THR A 18 11.46 3.77 5.78
N HIS A 19 11.53 5.10 5.77
CA HIS A 19 10.36 5.96 6.02
C HIS A 19 9.68 6.31 4.69
N GLY A 20 8.56 5.63 4.41
CA GLY A 20 7.87 5.70 3.13
C GLY A 20 8.36 4.61 2.18
N VAL A 21 7.42 3.99 1.46
CA VAL A 21 7.71 2.82 0.59
C VAL A 21 7.11 2.95 -0.80
N PHE A 22 6.23 3.93 -1.03
CA PHE A 22 5.68 4.14 -2.37
C PHE A 22 6.77 4.74 -3.28
N GLY A 23 7.04 4.07 -4.40
CA GLY A 23 8.16 4.39 -5.29
C GLY A 23 9.47 3.68 -4.96
N ASP A 24 9.54 2.93 -3.86
CA ASP A 24 10.70 2.09 -3.53
C ASP A 24 10.78 0.89 -4.50
N PRO A 25 11.93 0.61 -5.13
CA PRO A 25 12.08 -0.51 -6.06
C PRO A 25 11.86 -1.89 -5.43
N GLU A 26 12.11 -2.07 -4.12
CA GLU A 26 11.85 -3.34 -3.42
C GLU A 26 10.35 -3.52 -3.07
N ALA A 27 9.55 -2.47 -3.22
CA ALA A 27 8.15 -2.41 -2.81
C ALA A 27 7.14 -2.76 -3.93
N GLY A 28 7.51 -3.64 -4.87
CA GLY A 28 6.71 -3.94 -6.08
C GLY A 28 5.22 -4.21 -5.81
N CYS A 29 4.90 -5.05 -4.81
CA CYS A 29 3.52 -5.32 -4.41
C CYS A 29 2.79 -4.07 -3.90
N ALA A 30 3.41 -3.28 -3.02
CA ALA A 30 2.79 -2.09 -2.45
C ALA A 30 2.57 -1.00 -3.52
N ASN A 31 3.55 -0.82 -4.41
CA ASN A 31 3.46 0.09 -5.56
C ASN A 31 2.30 -0.30 -6.48
N ALA A 32 2.16 -1.59 -6.81
CA ALA A 32 1.08 -2.07 -7.66
C ALA A 32 -0.32 -1.78 -7.07
N VAL A 33 -0.50 -1.98 -5.75
CA VAL A 33 -1.77 -1.67 -5.08
C VAL A 33 -2.10 -0.19 -5.15
N VAL A 34 -1.12 0.68 -4.86
CA VAL A 34 -1.32 2.14 -4.89
C VAL A 34 -1.60 2.61 -6.32
N LEU A 35 -0.81 2.14 -7.31
CA LEU A 35 -1.01 2.51 -8.71
C LEU A 35 -2.37 2.05 -9.23
N LYS A 36 -2.87 0.88 -8.81
CA LYS A 36 -4.22 0.43 -9.16
C LYS A 36 -5.28 1.40 -8.65
N TYR A 37 -5.20 1.80 -7.38
CA TYR A 37 -6.12 2.79 -6.80
C TYR A 37 -6.03 4.14 -7.53
N LEU A 38 -4.82 4.60 -7.87
CA LEU A 38 -4.66 5.85 -8.63
C LEU A 38 -5.25 5.76 -10.05
N ALA A 39 -5.23 4.57 -10.66
CA ALA A 39 -5.76 4.36 -11.99
C ALA A 39 -7.29 4.27 -12.04
N ASP A 40 -7.92 3.57 -11.08
CA ASP A 40 -9.36 3.26 -11.14
C ASP A 40 -10.19 3.81 -9.96
N GLY A 41 -9.56 4.41 -8.96
CA GLY A 41 -10.20 4.93 -7.76
C GLY A 41 -10.72 3.87 -6.79
N LYS A 42 -10.47 2.57 -7.03
CA LYS A 42 -11.02 1.47 -6.23
C LYS A 42 -10.05 1.05 -5.15
N LEU A 43 -10.53 1.07 -3.91
CA LEU A 43 -9.80 0.54 -2.77
C LEU A 43 -9.83 -0.99 -2.77
N PRO A 44 -8.77 -1.64 -2.28
CA PRO A 44 -8.83 -3.06 -1.98
C PRO A 44 -9.89 -3.33 -0.89
N THR A 45 -10.54 -4.48 -0.95
CA THR A 45 -11.55 -4.83 0.07
C THR A 45 -10.90 -4.98 1.45
N PRO A 46 -9.82 -5.78 1.62
CA PRO A 46 -9.06 -5.84 2.87
C PRO A 46 -7.88 -4.86 2.90
N ASN A 47 -7.31 -4.67 4.10
CA ASN A 47 -5.93 -4.19 4.22
C ASN A 47 -4.98 -5.24 3.61
N ILE A 48 -3.85 -4.79 3.07
CA ILE A 48 -2.89 -5.66 2.38
C ILE A 48 -1.55 -5.62 3.12
N THR A 49 -0.93 -6.78 3.28
CA THR A 49 0.47 -6.91 3.70
C THR A 49 1.27 -7.49 2.54
N CYS A 50 2.24 -6.73 2.08
CA CYS A 50 3.17 -7.10 1.02
C CYS A 50 4.51 -7.52 1.62
N GLN A 51 5.19 -8.44 0.94
CA GLN A 51 6.60 -8.72 1.17
C GLN A 51 7.46 -7.93 0.19
N LYS A 52 8.73 -7.74 0.54
CA LYS A 52 9.74 -7.20 -0.37
C LYS A 52 9.99 -8.15 -1.54
N SER A 53 10.45 -7.58 -2.64
CA SER A 53 10.77 -8.30 -3.89
C SER A 53 12.24 -8.71 -3.91
#